data_AF-A0A1Y3BAW0-F1
#
_entry.id   AF-A0A1Y3BAW0-F1
#
_cell.length_a   1.000
_cell.length_b   1.000
_cell.length_c   1.000
_cell.angle_alpha   90.00
_cell.angle_beta   90.00
_cell.angle_gamma   90.00
#
_symmetry.space_group_name_H-M   'P 1'
#
loop_
_entity.id
_entity.type
_entity.pdbx_description
1 polymer ?
#
loop_
_entity_poly.entity_id
_entity_poly.type
_entity_poly.pdbx_seq_one_letter_code
_entity_poly.pdbx_strand_id
1 'polypeptide(L)'
;MNPAYLFGCIISVIVASIVGEKLTDDECHQIGYNPSELYCNRCNELTKFELDSLKDSCMKCCRQDDSNSKKYSFARLEYCECNIANFPQIKGMCVKVF
;
A
#
# COMPACT_ATOMS: atom_id res chain seq x y z
N MET A 1 20.03 -16.07 39.50
CA MET A 1 19.70 -15.49 38.18
C MET A 1 19.51 -16.66 37.22
N ASN A 2 18.30 -16.94 36.74
CA ASN A 2 18.02 -18.15 35.98
C ASN A 2 18.36 -17.92 34.49
N PRO A 3 19.25 -18.70 33.85
CA PRO A 3 19.70 -18.46 32.47
C PRO A 3 18.58 -18.52 31.42
N ALA A 4 17.44 -19.17 31.76
CA ALA A 4 16.24 -19.19 30.94
C ALA A 4 15.58 -17.80 30.74
N TYR A 5 15.70 -16.90 31.73
CA TYR A 5 15.15 -15.53 31.60
C TYR A 5 15.94 -14.68 30.60
N LEU A 6 17.26 -14.89 30.55
CA LEU A 6 18.16 -14.20 29.62
C LEU A 6 17.83 -14.58 28.18
N PHE A 7 17.66 -15.88 27.89
CA PHE A 7 17.23 -16.35 26.58
C PHE A 7 15.82 -15.86 26.21
N GLY A 8 14.88 -15.85 27.16
CA GLY A 8 13.52 -15.35 26.93
C GLY A 8 13.49 -13.86 26.55
N CYS A 9 14.27 -13.00 27.21
CA CYS A 9 14.36 -11.58 26.87
C CYS A 9 14.96 -11.35 25.49
N ILE A 10 16.02 -12.09 25.12
CA ILE A 10 16.66 -11.96 23.80
C ILE A 10 15.67 -12.32 22.69
N ILE A 11 14.91 -13.41 22.86
CA ILE A 11 13.89 -13.83 21.89
C ILE A 11 12.79 -12.75 21.77
N SER A 12 12.34 -12.18 22.89
CA SER A 12 11.31 -11.12 22.88
C SER A 12 11.73 -9.87 22.10
N VAL A 13 12.99 -9.43 22.24
CA VAL A 13 13.51 -8.25 21.53
C VAL A 13 13.61 -8.52 20.02
N ILE A 14 14.07 -9.71 19.64
CA ILE A 14 14.20 -10.11 18.23
C ILE A 14 12.82 -10.13 17.55
N VAL A 15 11.79 -10.63 18.22
CA VAL A 15 10.42 -10.68 17.69
C VAL A 15 9.83 -9.29 17.46
N ALA A 16 10.13 -8.32 18.34
CA ALA A 16 9.66 -6.94 18.16
C ALA A 16 10.29 -6.26 16.94
N SER A 17 11.54 -6.60 16.58
CA SER A 17 12.22 -6.00 15.42
C SER A 17 11.72 -6.52 14.06
N ILE A 18 11.15 -7.73 14.02
CA ILE A 18 10.61 -8.33 12.78
C ILE A 18 9.15 -7.96 12.53
N VAL A 19 8.40 -7.61 13.58
CA VAL A 19 7.03 -7.12 13.45
C VAL A 19 7.11 -5.62 13.16
N GLY A 20 6.99 -5.25 11.88
CA GLY A 20 6.95 -3.85 11.48
C GLY A 20 5.88 -3.09 12.25
N GLU A 21 6.31 -2.05 12.97
CA GLU A 21 5.44 -1.21 13.79
C GLU A 21 4.43 -0.49 12.89
N LYS A 22 3.12 -0.70 13.12
CA LYS A 22 2.06 0.07 12.45
C LYS A 22 2.03 1.47 13.06
N LEU A 23 2.04 2.48 12.20
CA LEU A 23 1.79 3.86 12.62
C LEU A 23 0.30 4.04 12.93
N THR A 24 0.00 5.01 13.78
CA THR A 24 -1.38 5.49 13.96
C THR A 24 -1.87 6.23 12.72
N ASP A 25 -3.19 6.32 12.54
CA ASP A 25 -3.76 7.02 11.37
C ASP A 25 -3.31 8.49 11.32
N ASP A 26 -3.23 9.17 12.48
CA ASP A 26 -2.76 10.56 12.58
C ASP A 26 -1.30 10.71 12.15
N GLU A 27 -0.41 9.79 12.56
CA GLU A 27 0.99 9.81 12.13
C GLU A 27 1.12 9.55 10.63
N CYS A 28 0.33 8.62 10.09
CA CYS A 28 0.27 8.36 8.66
C CYS A 28 -0.19 9.59 7.87
N HIS A 29 -1.18 10.33 8.38
CA HIS A 29 -1.63 11.59 7.79
C HIS A 29 -0.55 12.68 7.85
N GLN A 30 0.20 12.78 8.95
CA GLN A 30 1.29 13.75 9.09
C GLN A 30 2.43 13.53 8.09
N ILE A 31 2.73 12.28 7.73
CA ILE A 31 3.72 11.94 6.70
C ILE A 31 3.13 11.88 5.28
N GLY A 32 1.85 12.22 5.11
CA GLY A 32 1.19 12.40 3.81
C GLY A 32 0.51 11.15 3.24
N TYR A 33 0.35 10.08 4.01
CA TYR A 33 -0.44 8.92 3.60
C TYR A 33 -1.90 9.04 4.04
N ASN A 34 -2.81 8.50 3.22
CA ASN A 34 -4.22 8.34 3.57
C ASN A 34 -4.50 6.85 3.89
N PRO A 35 -4.46 6.40 5.16
CA PRO A 35 -4.60 4.99 5.52
C PRO A 35 -5.95 4.39 5.12
N SER A 36 -7.00 5.21 4.99
CA SER A 36 -8.33 4.75 4.56
C SER A 36 -8.36 4.25 3.10
N GLU A 37 -7.49 4.79 2.24
CA GLU A 37 -7.44 4.51 0.81
C GLU A 37 -6.16 3.78 0.36
N LEU A 38 -5.18 3.62 1.26
CA LEU A 38 -3.87 3.06 0.96
C LEU A 38 -3.82 1.55 1.19
N TYR A 39 -3.88 0.77 0.11
CA TYR A 39 -3.73 -0.68 0.13
C TYR A 39 -2.26 -1.13 -0.02
N CYS A 40 -1.87 -2.23 0.64
CA CYS A 40 -0.47 -2.67 0.69
C CYS A 40 0.10 -3.10 -0.67
N ASN A 41 -0.74 -3.52 -1.62
CA ASN A 41 -0.33 -3.76 -3.00
C ASN A 41 0.29 -2.52 -3.65
N ARG A 42 -0.19 -1.30 -3.35
CA ARG A 42 0.35 -0.03 -3.85
C ARG A 42 1.79 0.19 -3.36
N CYS A 43 2.09 -0.16 -2.12
CA CYS A 43 3.44 -0.06 -1.57
C CYS A 43 4.42 -1.00 -2.29
N ASN A 44 3.95 -2.17 -2.74
CA ASN A 44 4.76 -3.09 -3.53
C ASN A 44 5.04 -2.59 -4.96
N GLU A 45 4.18 -1.73 -5.51
CA GLU A 45 4.40 -1.15 -6.83
C GLU A 45 5.44 -0.03 -6.85
N LEU A 46 5.75 0.58 -5.69
CA LEU A 46 6.71 1.68 -5.59
C LEU A 46 8.10 1.31 -6.13
N THR A 47 8.54 0.06 -5.92
CA THR A 47 9.81 -0.45 -6.47
C THR A 47 9.88 -0.36 -8.00
N LYS A 48 8.74 -0.47 -8.70
CA LYS A 48 8.70 -0.34 -10.18
C LYS A 48 9.01 1.08 -10.66
N PHE A 49 8.85 2.07 -9.79
CA PHE A 49 9.07 3.48 -10.08
C PHE A 49 10.33 4.01 -9.38
N GLU A 50 11.20 3.13 -8.89
CA GLU A 50 12.42 3.48 -8.15
C GLU A 50 12.14 4.30 -6.87
N LEU A 51 10.96 4.11 -6.27
CA LEU A 51 10.52 4.77 -5.03
C LEU A 51 10.68 3.86 -3.81
N ASP A 52 11.71 3.01 -3.79
CA ASP A 52 11.95 2.05 -2.71
C ASP A 52 12.14 2.71 -1.34
N SER A 53 12.63 3.95 -1.30
CA SER A 53 12.77 4.72 -0.05
C SER A 53 11.44 4.98 0.65
N LEU A 54 10.31 4.99 -0.08
CA LEU A 54 8.97 5.18 0.49
C LEU A 54 8.29 3.86 0.87
N LYS A 55 8.86 2.71 0.46
CA LYS A 55 8.22 1.41 0.64
C LYS A 55 8.05 1.07 2.11
N ASP A 56 9.11 1.26 2.90
CA ASP A 56 9.07 0.93 4.33
C ASP A 56 8.05 1.78 5.09
N SER A 57 7.99 3.08 4.83
CA SER A 57 6.99 3.97 5.44
C SER A 57 5.57 3.66 4.97
N CYS A 58 5.40 3.33 3.69
CA CYS A 58 4.12 2.95 3.12
C CYS A 58 3.57 1.66 3.77
N MET A 59 4.43 0.66 3.97
CA MET A 59 4.05 -0.62 4.57
C MET A 59 3.57 -0.49 6.02
N LYS A 60 3.98 0.57 6.74
CA LYS A 60 3.50 0.84 8.10
C LYS A 60 2.11 1.47 8.15
N CYS A 61 1.65 2.08 7.05
CA CYS A 61 0.39 2.82 6.95
C CYS A 61 -0.69 2.12 6.11
N CYS A 62 -0.35 1.05 5.40
CA CYS A 62 -1.28 0.41 4.48
C CYS A 62 -2.26 -0.55 5.18
N ARG A 63 -3.43 -0.73 4.55
CA ARG A 63 -4.38 -1.79 4.86
C ARG A 63 -4.14 -3.02 4.00
N GLN A 64 -4.41 -4.19 4.58
CA GLN A 64 -4.32 -5.45 3.86
C GLN A 64 -5.30 -5.45 2.69
N ASP A 65 -4.83 -5.92 1.53
CA ASP A 65 -5.69 -6.19 0.38
C ASP A 65 -6.60 -7.38 0.65
N ASP A 66 -7.83 -7.32 0.15
CA ASP A 66 -8.68 -8.50 0.03
C ASP A 66 -8.07 -9.44 -1.02
N SER A 67 -7.50 -10.55 -0.55
CA SER A 67 -6.83 -11.56 -1.38
C SER A 67 -7.76 -12.30 -2.36
N ASN A 68 -9.07 -12.04 -2.29
CA ASN A 68 -10.09 -12.64 -3.15
C ASN A 68 -10.26 -11.96 -4.51
N SER A 69 -9.38 -11.01 -4.87
CA SER A 69 -9.44 -10.35 -6.18
C SER A 69 -9.00 -11.30 -7.30
N LYS A 70 -9.92 -11.60 -8.24
CA LYS A 70 -9.61 -12.38 -9.44
C LYS A 70 -8.94 -11.47 -10.47
N LYS A 71 -7.76 -11.88 -10.96
CA LYS A 71 -7.08 -11.19 -12.05
C LYS A 71 -7.66 -11.65 -13.39
N TYR A 72 -8.17 -10.70 -14.17
CA TYR A 72 -8.63 -10.93 -15.54
C TYR A 72 -7.53 -10.56 -16.53
N SER A 73 -7.44 -11.28 -17.65
CA SER A 73 -6.40 -11.06 -18.66
C SER A 73 -6.59 -9.76 -19.45
N PHE A 74 -7.83 -9.25 -19.52
CA PHE A 74 -8.18 -8.05 -20.28
C PHE A 74 -9.44 -7.39 -19.72
N ALA A 75 -9.50 -6.07 -19.83
CA ALA A 75 -10.71 -5.27 -19.60
C ALA A 75 -10.76 -4.13 -20.62
N ARG A 76 -11.97 -3.79 -21.09
CA ARG A 76 -12.22 -2.63 -21.96
C ARG A 76 -13.21 -1.70 -21.26
N LEU A 77 -12.84 -0.42 -21.15
CA LEU A 77 -13.70 0.61 -20.58
C LEU A 77 -14.30 1.42 -21.72
N GLU A 78 -15.62 1.37 -21.88
CA GLU A 78 -16.36 2.15 -22.88
C GLU A 78 -16.99 3.38 -22.23
N TYR A 79 -16.90 4.53 -22.89
CA TYR A 79 -17.42 5.79 -22.37
C TYR A 79 -18.00 6.67 -23.49
N CYS A 80 -18.91 7.59 -23.14
CA CYS A 80 -19.38 8.60 -24.09
C CYS A 80 -18.40 9.76 -24.18
N GLU A 81 -17.92 10.08 -25.38
CA GLU A 81 -17.07 11.25 -25.63
C GLU A 81 -17.75 12.56 -25.26
N CYS A 82 -19.09 12.56 -25.31
CA CYS A 82 -19.92 13.70 -24.93
C CYS A 82 -19.74 14.16 -23.48
N ASN A 83 -19.30 13.28 -22.58
CA ASN A 83 -19.29 13.55 -21.13
C ASN A 83 -17.90 13.40 -20.49
N ILE A 84 -16.88 12.93 -21.23
CA ILE A 84 -15.53 12.71 -20.68
C ILE A 84 -14.84 14.02 -20.24
N ALA A 85 -15.24 15.16 -20.80
CA ALA A 85 -14.74 16.47 -20.41
C ALA A 85 -15.07 16.82 -18.94
N ASN A 86 -16.16 16.27 -18.40
CA ASN A 86 -16.55 16.47 -17.00
C ASN A 86 -15.76 15.58 -16.01
N PHE A 87 -14.96 14.64 -16.52
CA PHE A 87 -14.16 13.72 -15.72
C PHE A 87 -12.68 13.77 -16.14
N PRO A 88 -11.98 14.90 -15.92
CA PRO A 88 -10.57 15.07 -16.31
C PRO A 88 -9.65 14.00 -15.70
N GLN A 89 -9.98 13.48 -14.51
CA GLN A 89 -9.20 12.48 -13.79
C GLN A 89 -9.06 11.13 -14.53
N ILE A 90 -10.06 10.72 -15.30
CA ILE A 90 -10.02 9.46 -16.08
C ILE A 90 -9.56 9.68 -17.52
N LYS A 91 -9.66 10.91 -18.04
CA LYS A 91 -9.34 11.25 -19.43
C LYS A 91 -7.89 10.89 -19.81
N GLY A 92 -6.94 11.04 -18.89
CA GLY A 92 -5.54 10.67 -19.13
C GLY A 92 -5.26 9.17 -19.08
N MET A 93 -6.14 8.38 -18.46
CA MET A 93 -6.01 6.93 -18.33
C MET A 93 -6.72 6.17 -19.46
N CYS A 94 -7.77 6.75 -20.03
CA CYS A 94 -8.52 6.16 -21.13
C CYS A 94 -7.81 6.42 -22.47
N VAL A 95 -7.27 5.37 -23.09
CA VAL A 95 -6.79 5.44 -24.48
C VAL A 95 -7.99 5.37 -25.41
N LYS A 96 -8.14 6.37 -26.30
CA LYS A 96 -9.15 6.35 -27.35
C LYS A 96 -8.82 5.22 -28.32
N VAL A 97 -9.57 4.12 -28.26
CA VAL A 97 -9.46 3.01 -29.20
C VAL A 97 -10.32 3.36 -30.41
N PHE A 98 -9.77 4.19 -31.30
CA PHE A 98 -10.25 4.63 -32.62
C PHE A 98 -11.77 4.72 -32.84
#